data_AF-A0AAV6BBC6-F1
#
_entry.id   AF-A0AAV6BBC6-F1
#
_cell.length_a   1.000
_cell.length_b   1.000
_cell.length_c   1.000
_cell.angle_alpha   90.00
_cell.angle_beta   90.00
_cell.angle_gamma   90.00
#
_symmetry.space_group_name_H-M   'P 1'
#
loop_
_entity.id
_entity.type
_entity.pdbx_description
1 polymer ?
#
loop_
_entity_poly.entity_id
_entity_poly.type
_entity_poly.pdbx_seq_one_letter_code
_entity_poly.pdbx_strand_id
1 'polypeptide(L)' 'MYEVGMRLFVTMPYSKEPASMSREYLAEVVRRDPLPNGLFGVGFKILMEMGLPGGFGSSYSTSGR' A
#
# COMPACT_ATOMS: atom_id res chain seq x y z
N MET A 1 -16.73 -6.93 -0.84
CA MET A 1 -16.04 -8.23 -0.69
C MET A 1 -14.75 -8.14 -1.46
N TYR A 2 -13.63 -8.62 -0.91
CA TYR A 2 -12.36 -8.64 -1.64
C TYR A 2 -12.31 -9.87 -2.54
N GLU A 3 -12.09 -9.67 -3.84
CA GLU A 3 -12.05 -10.71 -4.86
C GLU A 3 -10.65 -10.81 -5.46
N VAL A 4 -10.31 -12.00 -5.96
CA VAL A 4 -9.04 -12.23 -6.66
C VAL A 4 -8.93 -11.28 -7.85
N GLY A 5 -7.78 -10.63 -7.99
CA GLY A 5 -7.50 -9.60 -9.01
C GLY A 5 -7.86 -8.17 -8.58
N MET A 6 -8.48 -7.96 -7.41
CA MET A 6 -8.75 -6.62 -6.91
C MET A 6 -7.49 -5.90 -6.45
N ARG A 7 -7.38 -4.61 -6.80
CA ARG A 7 -6.31 -3.72 -6.33
C ARG A 7 -6.67 -3.14 -4.97
N LEU A 8 -5.70 -3.14 -4.06
CA LEU A 8 -5.80 -2.64 -2.69
C LEU A 8 -4.75 -1.56 -2.45
N PHE A 9 -5.12 -0.51 -1.72
CA PHE A 9 -4.16 0.33 -1.02
C PHE A 9 -3.97 -0.24 0.39
N VAL A 10 -2.74 -0.68 0.69
CA VAL A 10 -2.40 -1.33 1.96
C VAL A 10 -1.44 -0.43 2.72
N THR A 11 -1.86 0.03 3.88
CA THR A 11 -0.99 0.76 4.81
C THR A 11 -0.46 -0.21 5.85
N MET A 12 0.87 -0.34 5.93
CA MET A 12 1.50 -1.14 6.98
C MET A 12 2.11 -0.20 8.02
N PRO A 13 1.54 -0.12 9.23
CA PRO A 13 2.18 0.63 10.30
C PRO A 13 3.44 -0.14 10.74
N TYR A 14 4.61 0.37 10.37
CA TYR A 14 5.82 -0.06 11.07
C TYR A 14 5.82 0.58 12.46
N SER A 15 6.22 -0.19 13.48
CA SER A 15 6.48 0.25 14.87
C SER A 15 5.32 0.86 15.69
N LYS A 16 5.34 0.60 17.00
CA LYS A 16 4.48 1.27 18.01
C LYS A 16 4.94 2.70 18.32
N GLU A 17 5.97 3.19 17.65
CA GLU A 17 6.54 4.51 17.88
C GLU A 17 5.76 5.59 17.12
N PRO A 18 5.40 6.71 17.78
CA PRO A 18 4.56 7.77 17.22
C PRO A 18 5.16 8.52 16.01
N ALA A 19 6.38 8.18 15.56
CA ALA A 19 7.05 8.78 14.42
C ALA A 19 7.31 7.82 13.25
N SER A 20 6.80 6.58 13.30
CA SER A 20 7.00 5.67 12.18
C SER A 20 6.19 6.09 10.96
N MET A 21 6.93 6.36 9.88
CA MET A 21 6.39 6.68 8.56
C MET A 21 5.56 5.50 8.05
N SER A 22 4.24 5.66 8.00
CA SER A 22 3.34 4.67 7.41
C SER A 22 3.63 4.56 5.92
N ARG A 23 4.18 3.44 5.48
CA ARG A 23 4.36 3.15 4.05
C ARG A 23 3.04 2.65 3.49
N GLU A 24 2.64 3.22 2.35
CA GLU A 24 1.49 2.77 1.58
C GLU A 24 1.96 1.89 0.43
N TYR A 25 1.20 0.86 0.12
CA TYR A 25 1.51 -0.09 -0.94
C TYR A 25 0.31 -0.29 -1.83
N LEU A 26 0.54 -0.33 -3.14
CA LEU A 26 -0.43 -0.88 -4.07
C LEU A 26 -0.24 -2.40 -4.07
N ALA A 27 -1.31 -3.14 -3.83
CA ALA A 27 -1.31 -4.59 -3.80
C ALA A 27 -2.46 -5.16 -4.62
N GLU A 28 -2.36 -6.45 -4.95
CA GLU A 28 -3.42 -7.21 -5.63
C GLU A 28 -3.81 -8.43 -4.78
N VAL A 29 -5.11 -8.70 -4.68
CA VAL A 29 -5.61 -9.93 -4.05
C VAL A 29 -5.27 -11.12 -4.95
N VAL A 30 -4.49 -12.07 -4.42
CA VAL A 30 -4.09 -13.28 -5.15
C VAL A 30 -4.76 -14.55 -4.65
N ARG A 31 -5.27 -14.55 -3.41
CA ARG A 31 -6.07 -15.65 -2.87
C ARG A 31 -7.08 -15.17 -1.85
N ARG A 32 -8.11 -15.98 -1.69
CA ARG A 32 -9.16 -15.79 -0.71
C ARG A 32 -9.49 -17.12 -0.05
N ASP A 33 -9.37 -17.16 1.26
CA ASP A 33 -9.51 -18.37 2.07
C ASP A 33 -10.65 -18.19 3.08
N PRO A 34 -11.67 -19.07 3.13
CA PRO A 34 -12.69 -19.00 4.16
C PRO A 34 -12.09 -19.31 5.54
N LEU A 35 -12.51 -18.55 6.55
CA LEU A 35 -12.09 -18.74 7.95
C LEU A 35 -13.22 -19.36 8.79
N PRO A 36 -12.91 -20.09 9.87
CA PRO A 36 -13.92 -20.77 10.70
C PRO A 36 -14.97 -19.84 11.33
N ASN A 37 -14.67 -18.55 11.44
CA ASN A 37 -15.54 -17.53 12.02
C ASN A 37 -16.44 -16.83 10.98
N GLY A 38 -16.53 -17.35 9.75
CA GLY A 38 -17.32 -16.77 8.67
C GLY A 38 -16.67 -15.55 7.99
N LEU A 39 -15.43 -15.21 8.36
CA LEU A 39 -14.63 -14.21 7.65
C LEU A 39 -13.83 -14.84 6.50
N PHE A 40 -13.15 -14.01 5.73
CA PHE A 40 -12.21 -14.45 4.69
C PHE A 40 -10.81 -13.93 4.98
N GLY A 41 -9.82 -14.82 4.94
CA GLY A 41 -8.43 -14.48 4.80
C GLY A 41 -8.16 -14.00 3.38
N VAL A 42 -7.41 -12.92 3.26
CA VAL A 42 -7.02 -12.34 1.96
C VAL A 42 -5.50 -12.40 1.86
N GLY A 43 -5.00 -13.22 0.94
CA GLY A 43 -3.60 -13.15 0.54
C GLY A 43 -3.45 -12.13 -0.57
N PHE A 44 -2.55 -11.18 -0.41
CA PHE A 44 -2.26 -10.16 -1.41
C PHE A 44 -0.77 -10.15 -1.77
N LYS A 45 -0.48 -9.77 -3.01
CA LYS A 45 0.87 -9.52 -3.52
C LYS A 45 1.09 -8.02 -3.60
N ILE A 46 2.15 -7.52 -2.96
CA ILE A 46 2.56 -6.12 -3.12
C ILE A 46 3.08 -5.93 -4.54
N LEU A 47 2.54 -4.94 -5.23
CA LEU A 47 2.93 -4.55 -6.58
C LEU A 47 3.98 -3.44 -6.54
N MET A 48 3.78 -2.43 -5.68
CA MET A 48 4.72 -1.32 -5.50
C MET A 48 4.52 -0.61 -4.16
N GLU A 49 5.58 0.00 -3.65
CA GLU A 49 5.52 0.99 -2.56
C GLU A 49 5.07 2.33 -3.16
N MET A 50 3.96 2.87 -2.63
CA MET A 50 3.51 4.23 -2.91
C MET A 50 4.31 5.13 -1.97
N GLY A 51 5.23 5.89 -2.55
CA GLY A 51 6.15 6.75 -1.78
C GLY A 51 5.40 7.68 -0.82
N LEU A 52 6.07 8.03 0.27
CA LEU A 52 5.53 8.96 1.27
C LEU A 52 5.06 10.27 0.60
N PRO A 53 3.89 10.82 0.96
CA PRO A 53 3.44 12.14 0.50
C PRO A 53 4.26 13.29 1.12
N GLY A 54 5.60 13.22 1.08
CA GLY A 54 6.53 14.19 1.66
C GLY A 54 7.84 14.39 0.89
N GLY A 55 8.03 13.72 -0.25
CA GLY A 55 9.12 14.06 -1.16
C GLY A 55 8.73 15.27 -2.00
N PHE A 56 9.06 16.48 -1.53
CA PHE A 56 9.03 17.69 -2.36
C PHE A 56 9.91 17.49 -3.60
N GLY A 57 9.30 17.07 -4.71
CA GLY A 57 9.84 17.23 -6.04
C GLY A 57 9.77 18.68 -6.49
N SER A 58 10.46 19.58 -5.79
CA SER A 58 10.76 20.92 -6.31
C SER A 58 12.09 20.87 -7.05
N SER A 59 12.07 20.30 -8.24
CA SER A 59 13.14 20.48 -9.22
C SER A 59 12.59 20.48 -10.63
N TYR A 60 11.69 21.44 -10.88
CA TYR A 60 11.55 22.01 -12.22
C TYR A 60 12.59 23.13 -12.35
N SER A 61 13.83 22.74 -12.63
CA SER A 61 14.83 23.66 -13.19
C SER A 61 14.39 24.01 -14.62
N THR A 62 13.62 25.09 -14.76
CA THR A 62 13.47 25.73 -16.08
C THR A 62 14.74 26.53 -16.33
N SER A 63 15.75 25.88 -16.91
CA SER A 63 16.85 26.57 -17.57
C SER A 63 16.35 26.99 -18.96
N GLY A 64 15.91 28.23 -19.09
CA GLY A 64 15.34 28.71 -20.33
C GLY A 64 15.04 30.19 -20.33
N ARG A 65 16.08 31.03 -20.28
CA ARG A 65 16.28 32.26 -21.08
C ARG A 65 17.56 32.98 -20.66
#